data_AF-A0A919K0W4-F1
#
_entry.id   AF-A0A919K0W4-F1
#
_cell.length_a   1.000
_cell.length_b   1.000
_cell.length_c   1.000
_cell.angle_alpha   90.00
_cell.angle_beta   90.00
_cell.angle_gamma   90.00
#
_symmetry.space_group_name_H-M   'P 1'
#
loop_
_entity.id
_entity.type
_entity.pdbx_description
1 polymer ?
#
loop_
_entity_poly.entity_id
_entity_poly.type
_entity_poly.pdbx_seq_one_letter_code
_entity_poly.pdbx_strand_id
1 'polypeptide(L)' 'MREGVDFLAGQGLVHFDAHFGNLLTDGERVYFADFGLALHTGFGLTPAESGFLRRHAGYDRAFHRHSPEPMADLP' A
#
# COMPACT_ATOMS: atom_id res chain seq x y z
N MET A 1 -3.38 -1.60 -10.53
CA MET A 1 -2.41 -1.60 -9.42
C MET A 1 -1.50 -0.38 -9.46
N ARG A 2 -0.59 -0.26 -10.44
CA ARG A 2 0.37 0.85 -10.55
C ARG A 2 -0.28 2.24 -10.47
N GLU A 3 -1.35 2.49 -11.23
CA GLU A 3 -2.08 3.78 -11.18
C GLU A 3 -2.66 4.08 -9.79
N GLY A 4 -3.18 3.07 -9.09
CA GLY A 4 -3.70 3.24 -7.73
C GLY A 4 -2.59 3.57 -6.73
N VAL A 5 -1.43 2.91 -6.84
CA VAL A 5 -0.24 3.23 -6.03
C VAL A 5 0.28 4.63 -6.35
N ASP A 6 0.30 5.01 -7.62
CA ASP A 6 0.71 6.35 -8.05
C ASP A 6 -0.23 7.43 -7.51
N PHE A 7 -1.53 7.14 -7.45
CA PHE A 7 -2.53 8.01 -6.83
C PHE A 7 -2.26 8.20 -5.34
N LEU A 8 -2.08 7.11 -4.57
CA LEU A 8 -1.76 7.20 -3.13
C LEU A 8 -0.47 7.99 -2.88
N ALA A 9 0.59 7.70 -3.64
CA ALA A 9 1.86 8.40 -3.54
C ALA A 9 1.71 9.90 -3.85
N GLY A 10 0.87 10.25 -4.84
CA GLY A 10 0.53 11.65 -5.17
C GLY A 10 -0.21 12.38 -4.05
N GLN A 11 -0.93 11.65 -3.18
CA GLN A 11 -1.51 12.20 -1.95
C GLN A 11 -0.51 12.25 -0.79
N GLY A 12 0.72 11.77 -0.96
CA GLY A 12 1.70 11.67 0.13
C GLY A 12 1.45 10.48 1.05
N LEU A 13 0.70 9.47 0.59
CA LEU A 13 0.44 8.22 1.30
C LEU A 13 1.30 7.09 0.74
N VAL A 14 1.91 6.31 1.63
CA VAL A 14 2.51 5.01 1.31
C VAL A 14 1.77 3.96 2.14
N HIS A 15 1.25 2.92 1.47
CA HIS A 15 0.42 1.89 2.08
C HIS A 15 1.24 0.78 2.73
N PHE A 16 2.43 0.49 2.20
CA PHE A 16 3.36 -0.57 2.61
C PHE A 16 2.87 -2.02 2.42
N ASP A 17 1.62 -2.22 2.03
CA ASP A 17 1.02 -3.54 1.78
C ASP A 17 -0.01 -3.49 0.64
N ALA A 18 0.30 -2.71 -0.39
CA ALA A 18 -0.55 -2.50 -1.55
C ALA A 18 -0.51 -3.73 -2.49
N HIS A 19 -1.21 -4.80 -2.14
CA HIS A 19 -1.37 -6.00 -2.97
C HIS A 19 -2.85 -6.27 -3.34
N PHE A 20 -3.10 -7.16 -4.31
CA PHE A 20 -4.45 -7.44 -4.80
C PHE A 20 -5.43 -7.92 -3.73
N GLY A 21 -4.97 -8.69 -2.73
CA GLY A 21 -5.82 -9.10 -1.61
C GLY A 21 -6.33 -7.95 -0.73
N ASN A 22 -5.66 -6.78 -0.77
CA ASN A 22 -6.05 -5.56 -0.06
C ASN A 22 -6.75 -4.56 -0.99
N LEU A 23 -7.19 -5.02 -2.17
CA LEU A 23 -8.06 -4.26 -3.05
C LEU A 23 -9.49 -4.80 -2.97
N LEU A 24 -10.42 -3.91 -2.68
CA LEU A 24 -11.85 -4.19 -2.71
C LEU A 24 -12.48 -3.47 -3.91
N THR A 25 -13.57 -4.01 -4.44
CA THR A 25 -14.36 -3.35 -5.47
C THR A 25 -15.84 -3.63 -5.27
N ASP A 26 -16.65 -2.63 -5.58
CA ASP A 26 -18.11 -2.73 -5.66
C ASP A 26 -18.60 -2.97 -7.11
N GLY A 27 -17.67 -3.13 -8.07
CA GLY A 27 -17.97 -3.26 -9.50
C GLY A 27 -17.90 -1.94 -10.28
N GLU A 28 -17.87 -0.79 -9.60
CA GLU A 28 -17.72 0.53 -10.23
C GLU A 28 -16.38 1.19 -9.87
N ARG A 29 -15.92 0.99 -8.63
CA ARG A 29 -14.72 1.60 -8.07
C ARG A 29 -13.82 0.57 -7.42
N VAL A 30 -12.55 0.91 -7.32
CA VAL A 30 -11.55 0.14 -6.59
C VAL A 30 -11.16 0.91 -5.34
N TYR A 31 -11.08 0.21 -4.23
CA TYR A 31 -10.75 0.71 -2.91
C TYR A 31 -9.50 0.00 -2.40
N PHE A 32 -8.57 0.76 -1.83
CA PHE A 32 -7.52 0.20 -1.00
C PHE A 32 -8.08 -0.07 0.40
N ALA A 33 -7.75 -1.23 0.96
CA ALA A 33 -8.15 -1.66 2.28
C ALA A 33 -6.91 -2.02 3.12
N ASP A 34 -7.12 -2.15 4.43
CA ASP A 34 -6.08 -2.45 5.41
C ASP A 34 -4.92 -1.43 5.44
N PHE A 35 -5.20 -0.25 6.01
CA PHE A 35 -4.21 0.80 6.21
C PHE A 35 -3.37 0.61 7.48
N GLY A 36 -3.33 -0.59 8.08
CA GLY A 36 -2.65 -0.83 9.35
C GLY A 36 -1.15 -0.53 9.35
N LEU A 37 -0.52 -0.55 8.16
CA LEU A 37 0.90 -0.24 7.97
C LEU A 37 1.16 1.12 7.30
N ALA A 38 0.11 1.85 6.91
CA ALA A 38 0.25 3.03 6.06
C ALA A 38 0.82 4.24 6.82
N LEU A 39 1.59 5.07 6.10
CA LEU A 39 2.02 6.39 6.58
C LEU A 39 1.64 7.48 5.58
N HIS A 40 1.23 8.62 6.11
CA HIS A 40 0.83 9.79 5.34
C HIS A 40 1.55 11.05 5.85
N THR A 41 1.95 11.93 4.93
CA THR A 41 2.66 13.19 5.25
C THR A 41 1.87 14.14 6.15
N GLY A 42 0.53 14.02 6.15
CA GLY A 42 -0.35 14.81 7.02
C GLY A 42 -0.52 14.26 8.44
N PHE A 43 0.08 13.13 8.79
CA PHE A 43 0.07 12.63 10.17
C PHE A 43 1.07 13.39 11.05
N GLY A 44 0.83 13.35 12.37
CA GLY A 44 1.77 13.85 13.38
C GLY A 44 2.95 12.91 13.57
N LEU A 45 3.78 12.77 12.54
CA LEU A 45 4.91 11.84 12.51
C LEU A 45 6.06 12.31 13.39
N THR A 46 6.67 11.38 14.11
CA THR A 46 7.97 11.58 14.75
C THR A 46 9.06 11.83 13.69
N PRO A 47 10.24 12.35 14.08
CA PRO A 47 11.36 12.49 13.16
C PRO A 47 11.80 11.16 12.53
N ALA A 48 11.70 10.06 13.27
CA ALA A 48 12.05 8.73 12.81
C ALA A 48 11.08 8.24 11.72
N GLU A 49 9.77 8.36 11.95
CA GLU A 49 8.73 8.00 10.97
C GLU A 49 8.79 8.88 9.73
N SER A 50 9.02 10.19 9.90
CA SER A 50 9.22 11.11 8.77
C SER A 50 10.45 10.74 7.93
N GLY A 51 11.54 10.35 8.59
CA GLY A 51 12.72 9.82 7.92
C GLY A 51 12.44 8.50 7.19
N PHE A 52 11.67 7.62 7.82
CA PHE A 52 11.26 6.35 7.23
C PHE A 52 10.37 6.55 6.00
N LEU A 53 9.33 7.38 6.09
CA LEU A 53 8.43 7.69 4.98
C LEU A 53 9.18 8.27 3.78
N ARG A 54 10.10 9.24 3.99
CA ARG A 54 10.91 9.81 2.90
C ARG A 54 11.79 8.78 2.21
N ARG A 55 12.42 7.86 2.97
CA ARG A 55 13.26 6.80 2.39
C ARG A 55 12.45 5.77 1.61
N HIS A 56 11.17 5.58 1.95
CA HIS A 56 10.32 4.54 1.38
C HIS A 56 9.15 5.10 0.55
N ALA A 57 9.23 6.35 0.08
CA ALA A 57 8.18 6.98 -0.72
C ALA A 57 7.82 6.22 -2.01
N GLY A 58 8.73 5.38 -2.50
CA GLY A 58 8.53 4.52 -3.68
C GLY A 58 8.29 3.04 -3.35
N TYR A 59 8.06 2.67 -2.09
CA TYR A 59 8.00 1.27 -1.65
C TYR A 59 6.94 0.47 -2.40
N ASP A 60 5.69 0.94 -2.40
CA ASP A 60 4.58 0.26 -3.06
C ASP A 60 4.80 0.11 -4.57
N ARG A 61 5.53 1.03 -5.21
CA ARG A 61 5.85 0.95 -6.65
C ARG A 61 6.88 -0.13 -6.95
N ALA A 62 7.84 -0.31 -6.04
CA ALA A 62 8.91 -1.29 -6.18
C ALA A 62 8.45 -2.70 -5.81
N PHE A 63 7.52 -2.80 -4.87
CA PHE A 63 7.02 -4.06 -4.33
C PHE A 63 5.78 -4.55 -5.11
N HIS A 64 6.02 -5.08 -6.31
CA HIS A 64 4.98 -5.70 -7.15
C HIS A 64 5.38 -7.09 -7.66
N ARG A 65 6.22 -7.82 -6.91
CA ARG A 65 6.65 -9.17 -7.28
C ARG A 65 6.59 -10.15 -6.10
N HIS A 66 5.38 -10.59 -5.78
CA HIS A 66 5.08 -11.99 -5.43
C HIS A 66 3.56 -12.13 -5.38
N SER A 67 2.95 -12.90 -6.29
CA SER A 67 1.66 -13.51 -5.97
C SER A 67 1.94 -14.62 -4.95
N PRO A 68 1.07 -14.82 -3.95
CA PRO A 68 1.19 -15.92 -3.01
C PRO A 68 0.89 -17.25 -3.71
N GLU A 69 1.57 -18.31 -3.28
CA GLU A 69 1.10 -19.68 -3.44
C GLU A 69 -0.40 -19.75 -3.07
N PRO A 70 -1.25 -20.43 -3.85
CA PRO A 70 -2.65 -20.57 -3.49
C PRO A 70 -2.74 -21.33 -2.16
N MET A 71 -3.37 -20.71 -1.15
CA MET A 71 -3.75 -21.38 0.10
C MET A 71 -4.96 -22.32 -0.11
N ALA A 72 -4.94 -23.04 -1.24
CA ALA A 72 -5.86 -24.11 -1.58
C ALA A 72 -5.09 -25.42 -1.45
N ASP A 73 -4.82 -25.80 -0.20
CA ASP A 73 -4.61 -27.18 0.28
C ASP A 73 -4.04 -27.13 1.70
N LEU A 74 -4.93 -26.89 2.67
CA LEU A 74 -4.73 -27.38 4.03
C LEU A 74 -5.73 -28.54 4.23
N PRO A 75 -5.28 -29.71 4.71
CA PRO A 75 -6.15 -30.86 4.95
C PRO A 75 -7.19 -30.60 6.04
#